data_AF-A0A259N9B2-F1
#
_entry.id   AF-A0A259N9B2-F1
#
_cell.length_a   1.000
_cell.length_b   1.000
_cell.length_c   1.000
_cell.angle_alpha   90.00
_cell.angle_beta   90.00
_cell.angle_gamma   90.00
#
_symmetry.space_group_name_H-M   'P 1'
#
loop_
_entity.id
_entity.type
_entity.pdbx_description
1 polymer ?
#
loop_
_entity_poly.entity_id
_entity_poly.type
_entity_poly.pdbx_seq_one_letter_code
_entity_poly.pdbx_strand_id
1 'polypeptide(L)'
;MSYTQSGGYASSPQLISSEQLQSLVSPIALYPDSLLSLMLLASTYPLEIAEAYNWRRSNANLSGAALQNALKTQSWNDSVKSLIAFPQAFDMMGSKLQWTQNLGNAYKLQPADTMKAVQVLRKRAVQAGTLKSNQQMIRREP
;
A
#
# COMPACT_ATOMS: atom_id res chain seq x y z
N MET A 1 17.60 28.95 25.72
CA MET A 1 16.82 27.84 26.31
C MET A 1 15.87 27.32 25.24
N SER A 2 15.75 26.01 25.17
CA SER A 2 15.27 25.20 24.06
C SER A 2 13.78 25.38 23.73
N TYR A 3 13.45 25.40 22.43
CA TYR A 3 12.07 25.28 21.97
C TYR A 3 11.60 23.83 22.11
N THR A 4 10.73 23.57 23.07
CA THR A 4 9.91 22.35 23.07
C THR A 4 8.67 22.62 22.24
N GLN A 5 8.71 22.30 20.95
CA GLN A 5 7.49 22.19 20.17
C GLN A 5 6.91 20.80 20.42
N SER A 6 5.94 20.77 21.32
CA SER A 6 5.01 19.67 21.54
C SER A 6 4.34 19.30 20.20
N GLY A 7 4.64 18.10 19.71
CA GLY A 7 3.98 17.51 18.54
C GLY A 7 2.52 17.23 18.86
N GLY A 8 1.64 18.15 18.48
CA GLY A 8 0.21 18.00 18.57
C GLY A 8 -0.27 16.90 17.61
N TYR A 9 -0.91 15.87 18.18
CA TYR A 9 -1.65 14.84 17.47
C TYR A 9 -2.94 15.45 16.89
N ALA A 10 -2.79 16.15 15.77
CA ALA A 10 -3.90 16.54 14.90
C ALA A 10 -3.40 16.47 13.46
N SER A 11 -3.26 15.24 12.94
CA SER A 11 -2.99 15.01 11.52
C SER A 11 -4.28 15.27 10.74
N SER A 12 -4.66 16.52 10.59
CA SER A 12 -5.62 16.91 9.55
C SER A 12 -5.11 16.36 8.22
N PRO A 13 -5.95 15.71 7.39
CA PRO A 13 -5.52 15.24 6.09
C PRO A 13 -5.01 16.45 5.27
N GLN A 14 -3.70 16.51 5.07
CA GLN A 14 -3.03 17.56 4.30
C GLN A 14 -2.46 16.97 3.03
N LEU A 15 -2.47 17.77 1.96
CA LEU A 15 -1.74 17.47 0.74
C LEU A 15 -0.26 17.34 1.08
N ILE A 16 0.37 16.26 0.62
CA ILE A 16 1.80 16.00 0.83
C ILE A 16 2.56 16.16 -0.49
N SER A 17 3.85 16.51 -0.39
CA SER A 17 4.71 16.74 -1.55
C SER A 17 4.88 15.51 -2.45
N SER A 18 5.33 15.72 -3.69
CA SER A 18 5.64 14.67 -4.66
C SER A 18 6.66 13.65 -4.11
N GLU A 19 7.68 14.13 -3.40
CA GLU A 19 8.73 13.30 -2.79
C GLU A 19 8.16 12.45 -1.65
N GLN A 20 7.28 13.03 -0.83
CA GLN A 20 6.57 12.29 0.23
C GLN A 20 5.61 11.26 -0.36
N LEU A 21 4.89 11.58 -1.44
CA LEU A 21 4.05 10.61 -2.16
C LEU A 21 4.88 9.45 -2.70
N GLN A 22 6.02 9.73 -3.34
CA GLN A 22 6.93 8.70 -3.84
C GLN A 22 7.42 7.82 -2.69
N SER A 23 7.82 8.39 -1.55
CA SER A 23 8.20 7.60 -0.38
C SER A 23 7.05 6.74 0.14
N LEU A 24 5.83 7.29 0.17
CA LEU A 24 4.64 6.61 0.67
C LEU A 24 4.24 5.42 -0.21
N VAL A 25 4.28 5.59 -1.53
CA VAL A 25 3.89 4.55 -2.49
C VAL A 25 5.04 3.60 -2.86
N SER A 26 6.28 3.90 -2.46
CA SER A 26 7.46 3.09 -2.79
C SER A 26 7.30 1.58 -2.51
N PRO A 27 6.72 1.13 -1.39
CA PRO A 27 6.56 -0.29 -1.10
C PRO A 27 5.61 -1.02 -2.06
N ILE A 28 4.69 -0.30 -2.71
CA ILE A 28 3.64 -0.86 -3.58
C ILE A 28 3.82 -0.46 -5.05
N ALA A 29 4.78 0.39 -5.37
CA ALA A 29 4.93 0.97 -6.70
C ALA A 29 5.19 -0.10 -7.79
N LEU A 30 5.79 -1.23 -7.44
CA LEU A 30 6.09 -2.32 -8.37
C LEU A 30 5.02 -3.43 -8.39
N TYR A 31 3.94 -3.30 -7.61
CA TYR A 31 2.84 -4.25 -7.66
C TYR A 31 2.06 -4.13 -8.97
N PRO A 32 1.42 -5.23 -9.45
CA PRO A 32 0.53 -5.18 -10.60
C PRO A 32 -0.58 -4.14 -10.43
N ASP A 33 -1.06 -3.56 -11.52
CA ASP A 33 -2.07 -2.48 -11.49
C ASP A 33 -3.36 -2.87 -10.77
N SER A 34 -3.80 -4.12 -10.95
CA SER A 34 -4.99 -4.65 -10.27
C SER A 34 -4.81 -4.67 -8.75
N LEU A 35 -3.68 -5.20 -8.27
CA LEU A 35 -3.38 -5.25 -6.83
C LEU A 35 -3.13 -3.84 -6.26
N LEU A 36 -2.41 -2.98 -6.97
CA LEU A 36 -2.17 -1.60 -6.57
C LEU A 36 -3.50 -0.86 -6.37
N SER A 37 -4.40 -0.96 -7.35
CA SER A 37 -5.72 -0.31 -7.29
C SER A 37 -6.54 -0.84 -6.13
N LEU A 38 -6.50 -2.15 -5.88
CA LEU A 38 -7.15 -2.78 -4.75
C LEU A 38 -6.62 -2.27 -3.42
N MET A 39 -5.30 -2.15 -3.27
CA MET A 39 -4.66 -1.62 -2.06
C MET A 39 -4.99 -0.15 -1.82
N LEU A 40 -5.00 0.68 -2.87
CA LEU A 40 -5.39 2.09 -2.78
C LEU A 40 -6.85 2.22 -2.32
N LEU A 41 -7.76 1.43 -2.89
CA LEU A 41 -9.16 1.40 -2.44
C LEU A 41 -9.29 0.91 -1.00
N ALA A 42 -8.68 -0.23 -0.65
CA ALA A 42 -8.75 -0.78 0.69
C ALA A 42 -8.17 0.20 1.73
N SER A 43 -7.12 0.96 1.38
CA SER A 43 -6.48 1.93 2.29
C SER A 43 -7.41 3.06 2.73
N THR A 44 -8.51 3.28 2.00
CA THR A 44 -9.55 4.26 2.38
C THR A 44 -10.42 3.80 3.54
N TYR A 45 -10.30 2.53 3.95
CA TYR A 45 -11.00 1.86 5.06
C TYR A 45 -10.00 1.28 6.10
N PRO A 46 -9.14 2.10 6.72
CA PRO A 46 -8.06 1.60 7.58
C PRO A 46 -8.58 0.87 8.83
N LEU A 47 -9.76 1.23 9.35
CA LEU A 47 -10.39 0.54 10.46
C LEU A 47 -10.81 -0.89 10.07
N GLU A 48 -11.46 -1.05 8.93
CA GLU A 48 -11.86 -2.36 8.42
C GLU A 48 -10.64 -3.25 8.13
N ILE A 49 -9.53 -2.68 7.66
CA ILE A 49 -8.27 -3.41 7.51
C ILE A 49 -7.76 -3.92 8.86
N ALA A 50 -7.80 -3.08 9.91
CA ALA A 50 -7.38 -3.48 11.25
C ALA A 50 -8.24 -4.61 11.81
N GLU A 51 -9.57 -4.49 11.67
CA GLU A 51 -10.53 -5.51 12.07
C GLU A 51 -10.31 -6.81 11.31
N ALA A 52 -10.19 -6.74 9.99
CA ALA A 52 -9.96 -7.89 9.13
C ALA A 52 -8.64 -8.58 9.48
N TYR A 53 -7.58 -7.82 9.76
CA TYR A 53 -6.27 -8.36 10.11
C TYR A 53 -6.32 -9.14 11.42
N ASN A 54 -6.98 -8.60 12.44
CA ASN A 54 -7.20 -9.30 13.71
C ASN A 54 -8.10 -10.53 13.53
N TRP A 55 -9.20 -10.39 12.78
CA TRP A 55 -10.11 -11.47 12.49
C TRP A 55 -9.41 -12.63 11.76
N ARG A 56 -8.58 -12.34 10.75
CA ARG A 56 -7.85 -13.36 9.99
C ARG A 56 -6.93 -14.17 10.89
N ARG A 57 -6.27 -13.53 11.86
CA ARG A 57 -5.40 -14.18 12.87
C ARG A 57 -6.21 -15.11 13.79
N SER A 58 -7.36 -14.66 14.28
CA SER A 58 -8.25 -15.48 15.11
C SER A 58 -8.90 -16.64 14.34
N ASN A 59 -8.93 -16.56 13.01
CA ASN A 59 -9.54 -17.56 12.13
C ASN A 59 -8.51 -18.23 11.21
N ALA A 60 -7.24 -18.35 11.63
CA ALA A 60 -6.12 -18.80 10.79
C ALA A 60 -6.38 -20.14 10.08
N ASN A 61 -7.19 -21.02 10.69
CA ASN A 61 -7.61 -22.31 10.16
C ASN A 61 -8.62 -22.25 8.99
N LEU A 62 -9.33 -21.13 8.80
CA LEU A 62 -10.26 -20.97 7.69
C LEU A 62 -9.50 -20.86 6.36
N SER A 63 -9.98 -21.59 5.35
CA SER A 63 -9.45 -21.59 3.99
C SER A 63 -10.55 -21.92 2.97
N GLY A 64 -10.26 -21.72 1.67
CA GLY A 64 -11.14 -22.09 0.57
C GLY A 64 -12.58 -21.54 0.72
N ALA A 65 -13.58 -22.38 0.46
CA ALA A 65 -14.98 -22.00 0.55
C ALA A 65 -15.41 -21.58 1.97
N ALA A 66 -14.82 -22.17 3.02
CA ALA A 66 -15.13 -21.80 4.40
C ALA A 66 -14.70 -20.37 4.71
N LEU A 67 -13.50 -19.98 4.27
CA LEU A 67 -13.03 -18.59 4.36
C LEU A 67 -13.96 -17.64 3.60
N GLN A 68 -14.30 -17.97 2.34
CA GLN A 68 -15.16 -17.11 1.53
C GLN A 68 -16.55 -16.93 2.14
N ASN A 69 -17.14 -17.98 2.71
CA ASN A 69 -18.43 -17.88 3.38
C ASN A 69 -18.35 -17.04 4.66
N ALA A 70 -17.27 -17.17 5.44
CA ALA A 70 -17.06 -16.36 6.62
C ALA A 70 -16.78 -14.88 6.30
N LEU A 71 -16.17 -14.58 5.15
CA LEU A 71 -15.98 -13.21 4.67
C LEU A 71 -17.29 -12.54 4.22
N LYS A 72 -18.25 -13.30 3.66
CA LYS A 72 -19.57 -12.77 3.27
C LYS A 72 -20.35 -12.20 4.44
N THR A 73 -20.13 -12.70 5.66
CA THR A 73 -20.82 -12.21 6.86
C THR A 73 -20.18 -10.95 7.43
N GLN A 74 -19.01 -10.55 6.95
CA GLN A 74 -18.33 -9.34 7.41
C GLN A 74 -18.92 -8.11 6.71
N SER A 75 -19.06 -7.01 7.44
CA SER A 75 -19.56 -5.74 6.90
C SER A 75 -18.51 -4.93 6.13
N TRP A 76 -17.27 -5.42 6.05
CA TRP A 76 -16.18 -4.72 5.36
C TRP A 76 -16.47 -4.53 3.87
N ASN A 77 -15.86 -3.49 3.31
CA ASN A 77 -15.83 -3.20 1.90
C ASN A 77 -15.22 -4.37 1.11
N ASP A 78 -15.71 -4.58 -0.12
CA ASP A 78 -15.25 -5.66 -0.99
C ASP A 78 -13.75 -5.56 -1.33
N SER A 79 -13.19 -4.35 -1.33
CA SER A 79 -11.74 -4.17 -1.50
C SER A 79 -10.94 -4.78 -0.35
N VAL A 80 -11.39 -4.61 0.90
CA VAL A 80 -10.76 -5.18 2.10
C VAL A 80 -10.92 -6.70 2.10
N LYS A 81 -12.12 -7.22 1.78
CA LYS A 81 -12.37 -8.66 1.68
C LYS A 81 -11.50 -9.31 0.61
N SER A 82 -11.41 -8.70 -0.57
CA SER A 82 -10.62 -9.22 -1.70
C SER A 82 -9.12 -9.20 -1.40
N LEU A 83 -8.65 -8.24 -0.59
CA LEU A 83 -7.24 -8.14 -0.23
C LEU A 83 -6.74 -9.36 0.55
N ILE A 84 -7.62 -10.06 1.27
CA ILE A 84 -7.27 -11.28 2.03
C ILE A 84 -6.74 -12.41 1.13
N ALA A 85 -7.12 -12.42 -0.15
CA ALA A 85 -6.55 -13.35 -1.14
C ALA A 85 -5.09 -13.05 -1.51
N PHE A 86 -4.53 -11.91 -1.05
CA PHE A 86 -3.16 -11.47 -1.27
C PHE A 86 -2.44 -11.31 0.09
N PRO A 87 -2.01 -12.40 0.74
CA PRO A 87 -1.53 -12.37 2.12
C PRO A 87 -0.42 -11.34 2.37
N GLN A 88 0.57 -11.25 1.49
CA GLN A 88 1.67 -10.29 1.63
C GLN A 88 1.20 -8.82 1.64
N ALA A 89 0.27 -8.46 0.76
CA ALA A 89 -0.28 -7.11 0.67
C ALA A 89 -1.18 -6.80 1.87
N PHE A 90 -2.06 -7.76 2.20
CA PHE A 90 -2.95 -7.68 3.36
C PHE A 90 -2.18 -7.53 4.67
N ASP A 91 -1.17 -8.38 4.90
CA ASP A 91 -0.36 -8.36 6.12
C ASP A 91 0.42 -7.06 6.24
N MET A 92 0.95 -6.53 5.13
CA MET A 92 1.62 -5.23 5.15
C MET A 92 0.66 -4.11 5.57
N MET A 93 -0.55 -4.09 5.01
CA MET A 93 -1.55 -3.07 5.34
C MET A 93 -2.07 -3.20 6.78
N GLY A 94 -2.28 -4.43 7.26
CA GLY A 94 -2.74 -4.71 8.62
C GLY A 94 -1.66 -4.51 9.70
N SER A 95 -0.39 -4.81 9.38
CA SER A 95 0.73 -4.60 10.32
C SER A 95 1.23 -3.17 10.39
N LYS A 96 0.96 -2.35 9.36
CA LYS A 96 1.40 -0.95 9.27
C LYS A 96 0.20 0.00 9.13
N LEU A 97 -0.71 -0.01 10.10
CA LEU A 97 -1.95 0.78 10.04
C LEU A 97 -1.72 2.28 9.82
N GLN A 98 -0.69 2.88 10.42
CA GLN A 98 -0.38 4.29 10.18
C GLN A 98 -0.01 4.55 8.71
N TRP A 99 0.76 3.65 8.09
CA TRP A 99 1.09 3.76 6.67
C TRP A 99 -0.16 3.57 5.80
N THR A 100 -1.01 2.61 6.13
CA THR A 100 -2.30 2.38 5.46
C THR A 100 -3.21 3.61 5.53
N GLN A 101 -3.32 4.24 6.70
CA GLN A 101 -4.09 5.47 6.87
C GLN A 101 -3.52 6.62 6.04
N ASN A 102 -2.20 6.80 6.05
CA ASN A 102 -1.53 7.83 5.25
C ASN A 102 -1.75 7.60 3.74
N LEU A 103 -1.68 6.35 3.29
CA LEU A 103 -1.96 5.97 1.91
C LEU A 103 -3.41 6.29 1.52
N GLY A 104 -4.37 5.93 2.37
CA GLY A 104 -5.79 6.23 2.15
C GLY A 104 -6.08 7.72 2.12
N ASN A 105 -5.47 8.50 3.01
CA ASN A 105 -5.61 9.96 3.05
C ASN A 105 -5.03 10.60 1.78
N ALA A 106 -3.83 10.18 1.36
CA ALA A 106 -3.20 10.67 0.14
C ALA A 106 -4.05 10.35 -1.11
N TYR A 107 -4.57 9.13 -1.21
CA TYR A 107 -5.41 8.72 -2.33
C TYR A 107 -6.76 9.47 -2.36
N LYS A 108 -7.38 9.73 -1.20
CA LYS A 108 -8.61 10.53 -1.10
C LYS A 108 -8.41 12.00 -1.49
N LEU A 109 -7.30 12.60 -1.07
CA LEU A 109 -7.06 14.04 -1.26
C LEU A 109 -6.42 14.38 -2.61
N GLN A 110 -5.47 13.56 -3.05
CA GLN A 110 -4.65 13.80 -4.24
C GLN A 110 -4.47 12.51 -5.04
N PRO A 111 -5.55 11.91 -5.57
CA PRO A 111 -5.50 10.64 -6.31
C PRO A 111 -4.59 10.74 -7.54
N ALA A 112 -4.68 11.84 -8.29
CA ALA A 112 -3.87 12.06 -9.49
C ALA A 112 -2.36 12.08 -9.17
N ASP A 113 -1.96 12.81 -8.13
CA ASP A 113 -0.55 12.90 -7.74
C ASP A 113 -0.05 11.60 -7.11
N THR A 114 -0.90 10.89 -6.35
CA THR A 114 -0.59 9.56 -5.82
C THR A 114 -0.27 8.58 -6.95
N MET A 115 -1.10 8.55 -8.00
CA MET A 115 -0.86 7.70 -9.17
C MET A 115 0.36 8.15 -9.96
N LYS A 116 0.59 9.47 -10.10
CA LYS A 116 1.79 10.02 -10.74
C LYS A 116 3.06 9.58 -10.03
N ALA A 117 3.08 9.59 -8.70
CA ALA A 117 4.22 9.13 -7.92
C ALA A 117 4.54 7.65 -8.16
N VAL A 118 3.52 6.79 -8.26
CA VAL A 118 3.72 5.38 -8.63
C VAL A 118 4.35 5.26 -10.02
N GLN A 119 3.83 5.99 -11.01
CA GLN A 119 4.36 5.94 -12.37
C GLN A 119 5.80 6.43 -12.46
N VAL A 120 6.16 7.47 -11.70
CA VAL A 120 7.55 7.95 -11.61
C VAL A 120 8.47 6.84 -11.11
N LEU A 121 8.09 6.12 -10.05
CA LEU A 121 8.90 5.04 -9.49
C LEU A 121 9.03 3.85 -10.44
N ARG A 122 7.97 3.48 -11.14
CA ARG A 122 8.01 2.42 -12.16
C ARG A 122 8.93 2.76 -13.32
N LYS A 123 8.86 4.00 -13.83
CA LYS A 123 9.78 4.48 -14.87
C LYS A 123 11.23 4.41 -14.41
N ARG A 124 11.52 4.83 -13.17
CA ARG A 124 12.87 4.71 -12.58
C ARG A 124 13.33 3.25 -12.47
N ALA A 125 12.45 2.34 -12.06
CA ALA A 125 12.79 0.91 -11.96
C ALA A 125 13.11 0.29 -13.33
N VAL A 126 12.34 0.62 -14.36
CA VAL A 126 12.61 0.19 -15.74
C VAL A 126 13.96 0.73 -16.22
N GLN A 127 14.22 2.02 -16.05
CA GLN A 127 15.49 2.64 -16.43
C GLN A 127 16.68 1.99 -15.71
N ALA A 128 16.57 1.75 -14.40
CA ALA A 128 17.62 1.07 -13.63
C ALA A 128 17.85 -0.39 -14.12
N GLY A 129 16.80 -1.09 -14.51
CA GLY A 129 16.89 -2.42 -15.13
C GLY A 129 17.61 -2.40 -16.48
N THR A 130 17.26 -1.46 -17.36
CA THR A 130 17.91 -1.27 -18.66
C THR A 130 19.40 -0.94 -18.50
N LEU A 131 19.75 -0.07 -17.55
CA LEU A 131 21.15 0.27 -17.26
C LEU A 131 21.97 -0.94 -16.79
N LYS A 132 21.41 -1.78 -15.89
CA LYS A 132 22.07 -3.01 -15.44
C LYS A 132 22.29 -4.00 -16.58
N SER A 133 21.30 -4.17 -17.45
CA SER A 133 21.40 -5.03 -18.65
C SER A 133 22.52 -4.58 -19.57
N ASN A 134 22.60 -3.27 -19.87
CA ASN A 134 23.63 -2.72 -20.74
C ASN A 134 25.04 -2.88 -20.16
N GLN A 135 25.23 -2.68 -18.86
CA GLN A 135 26.54 -2.89 -18.20
C GLN A 135 26.97 -4.38 -18.20
N GLN A 136 26.03 -5.32 -18.14
CA GLN A 136 26.34 -6.75 -18.27
C GLN A 136 26.67 -7.15 -19.70
N MET A 137 26.02 -6.56 -20.70
CA MET A 137 26.34 -6.76 -22.12
C MET A 137 27.73 -6.24 -22.47
N ILE A 138 28.09 -5.03 -22.02
CA ILE A 138 29.41 -4.42 -22.30
C ILE A 138 30.56 -5.16 -21.61
N ARG A 139 30.29 -5.90 -20.51
CA ARG A 139 31.31 -6.70 -19.81
C ARG A 139 31.59 -8.05 -20.47
N ARG A 140 30.76 -8.50 -21.41
CA ARG A 140 31.02 -9.69 -22.21
C ARG A 140 31.63 -9.25 -23.54
N GLU A 141 32.93 -8.98 -23.56
CA GLU A 141 33.90 -9.16 -24.66
C GLU A 141 35.15 -8.29 -24.43
N PRO A 142 36.37 -8.71 -24.81
CA PRO A 142 36.81 -10.04 -25.27
C PRO A 142 37.41 -10.92 -24.16
#